data_AF-B5FW65-F1
#
_entry.id   AF-B5FW65-F1
#
_cell.length_a   1.000
_cell.length_b   1.000
_cell.length_c   1.000
_cell.angle_alpha   90.00
_cell.angle_beta   90.00
_cell.angle_gamma   90.00
#
_symmetry.space_group_name_H-M   'P 1'
#
loop_
_entity.id
_entity.type
_entity.pdbx_description
1 polymer ?
#
loop_
_entity_poly.entity_id
_entity_poly.type
_entity_poly.pdbx_seq_one_letter_code
_entity_poly.pdbx_strand_id
1 'polypeptide(L)'
;MRMLLRLSLLALGAACVCAIPIEISMSTLVKETLALLSTHQTLLIHNETLRIPVPVHKNHQLCTEEIFHGLDTLRNQTAHEDGVEQLFQNLSLIKKYIDRQKKRCGEERRKVKQFLDYLQEFLGIINTEWTMES
;
A
#
# COMPACT_ATOMS: atom_id res chain seq x y z
N MET A 1 -44.27 53.59 -32.91
CA MET A 1 -44.62 52.23 -32.42
C MET A 1 -43.33 51.42 -32.32
N ARG A 2 -42.74 51.32 -31.11
CA ARG A 2 -42.60 50.08 -30.32
C ARG A 2 -42.04 48.90 -31.13
N MET A 3 -40.81 48.45 -30.84
CA MET A 3 -40.57 47.20 -30.08
C MET A 3 -39.10 47.05 -29.66
N LEU A 4 -38.90 46.85 -28.35
CA LEU A 4 -37.65 46.44 -27.71
C LEU A 4 -37.33 44.98 -28.06
N LEU A 5 -36.05 44.65 -28.26
CA LEU A 5 -35.53 43.33 -27.88
C LEU A 5 -34.07 43.45 -27.46
N ARG A 6 -33.87 43.55 -26.14
CA ARG A 6 -32.57 43.38 -25.47
C ARG A 6 -32.28 41.88 -25.42
N LEU A 7 -31.31 41.40 -26.21
CA LEU A 7 -30.75 40.07 -26.05
C LEU A 7 -29.68 40.10 -24.95
N SER A 8 -30.08 39.76 -23.73
CA SER A 8 -29.16 39.39 -22.65
C SER A 8 -28.80 37.91 -22.80
N LEU A 9 -27.57 37.63 -23.24
CA LEU A 9 -27.00 36.27 -23.18
C LEU A 9 -26.60 35.95 -21.73
N LEU A 10 -27.32 35.02 -21.12
CA LEU A 10 -26.93 34.35 -19.88
C LEU A 10 -25.82 33.34 -20.22
N ALA A 11 -24.58 33.65 -19.85
CA ALA A 11 -23.51 32.67 -19.81
C ALA A 11 -23.74 31.75 -18.60
N LEU A 12 -24.32 30.56 -18.82
CA LEU A 12 -24.32 29.49 -17.83
C LEU A 12 -22.91 28.91 -17.74
N GLY A 13 -22.12 29.38 -16.77
CA GLY A 13 -20.88 28.73 -16.36
C GLY A 13 -21.21 27.44 -15.62
N ALA A 14 -21.32 26.32 -16.34
CA ALA A 14 -21.27 25.00 -15.72
C ALA A 14 -19.82 24.71 -15.33
N ALA A 15 -19.45 25.11 -14.11
CA ALA A 15 -18.24 24.59 -13.48
C ALA A 15 -18.48 23.10 -13.19
N CYS A 16 -18.07 22.25 -14.13
CA CYS A 16 -17.98 20.82 -13.90
C CYS A 16 -16.92 20.63 -12.80
N VAL A 17 -17.37 20.45 -11.55
CA VAL A 17 -16.50 20.00 -10.47
C VAL A 17 -16.12 18.57 -10.81
N CYS A 18 -15.07 18.40 -11.60
CA CYS A 18 -14.43 17.11 -11.76
C CYS A 18 -14.03 16.67 -10.35
N ALA A 19 -14.70 15.63 -9.83
CA ALA A 19 -14.28 14.93 -8.64
C ALA A 19 -12.86 14.43 -8.92
N ILE A 20 -11.86 15.13 -8.37
CA ILE A 20 -10.48 14.65 -8.38
C ILE A 20 -10.52 13.37 -7.55
N PRO A 21 -10.17 12.19 -8.12
CA PRO A 21 -10.05 11.00 -7.32
C PRO A 21 -9.01 11.31 -6.25
N ILE A 22 -9.43 11.34 -4.99
CA ILE A 22 -8.54 11.54 -3.85
C ILE A 22 -7.60 10.33 -3.87
N GLU A 23 -6.41 10.52 -4.40
CA GLU A 23 -5.36 9.50 -4.39
C GLU A 23 -4.98 9.32 -2.91
N ILE A 24 -5.49 8.25 -2.30
CA ILE A 24 -5.26 7.94 -0.88
C ILE A 24 -3.74 7.77 -0.72
N SER A 25 -3.13 8.57 0.14
CA SER A 25 -1.70 8.45 0.41
C SER A 25 -1.39 7.06 0.99
N MET A 26 -0.23 6.49 0.66
CA MET A 26 0.17 5.19 1.22
C MET A 26 0.17 5.20 2.75
N SER A 27 0.50 6.32 3.38
CA SER A 27 0.45 6.48 4.84
C SER A 27 -0.98 6.33 5.37
N THR A 28 -1.96 6.96 4.72
CA THR A 28 -3.38 6.83 5.07
C THR A 28 -3.84 5.38 4.89
N LEU A 29 -3.52 4.77 3.74
CA LEU A 29 -3.90 3.39 3.45
C LEU A 29 -3.34 2.41 4.50
N VAL A 30 -2.08 2.55 4.91
CA VAL A 30 -1.47 1.71 5.94
C VAL A 30 -2.17 1.89 7.29
N LYS A 31 -2.49 3.13 7.69
CA LYS A 31 -3.22 3.41 8.95
C LYS A 31 -4.61 2.77 8.95
N GLU A 32 -5.36 2.91 7.87
CA GLU A 32 -6.68 2.28 7.72
C GLU A 32 -6.56 0.74 7.74
N THR A 33 -5.56 0.18 7.07
CA THR A 33 -5.30 -1.26 7.07
C THR A 33 -5.00 -1.79 8.47
N LEU A 34 -4.21 -1.06 9.26
CA LEU A 34 -3.93 -1.43 10.65
C LEU A 34 -5.19 -1.41 11.52
N ALA A 35 -6.06 -0.40 11.34
CA ALA A 35 -7.35 -0.34 12.03
C ALA A 35 -8.25 -1.52 11.65
N LEU A 36 -8.36 -1.84 10.36
CA LEU A 36 -9.13 -3.00 9.87
C LEU A 36 -8.56 -4.32 10.41
N LEU A 37 -7.23 -4.48 10.42
CA LEU A 37 -6.58 -5.66 10.99
C LEU A 37 -6.93 -5.83 12.47
N SER A 38 -6.90 -4.75 13.25
CA SER A 38 -7.27 -4.78 14.67
C SER A 38 -8.74 -5.15 14.87
N THR A 39 -9.65 -4.60 14.06
CA THR A 39 -11.09 -4.85 14.18
C THR A 39 -11.44 -6.30 13.86
N HIS A 40 -10.77 -6.90 12.87
CA HIS A 40 -11.09 -8.25 12.39
C HIS A 40 -10.23 -9.35 13.01
N GLN A 41 -9.38 -9.03 14.00
CA GLN A 41 -8.44 -9.98 14.59
C GLN A 41 -9.12 -11.27 15.07
N THR A 42 -10.25 -11.17 15.77
CA THR A 42 -11.01 -12.33 16.28
C THR A 42 -11.45 -13.28 15.17
N LEU A 43 -11.88 -12.74 14.02
CA LEU A 43 -12.28 -13.55 12.88
C LEU A 43 -11.06 -14.20 12.22
N LEU A 44 -9.96 -13.45 12.04
CA LEU A 44 -8.75 -13.94 11.39
C LEU A 44 -8.06 -15.09 12.16
N ILE A 45 -8.21 -15.13 13.48
CA ILE A 45 -7.67 -16.21 14.33
C ILE A 45 -8.64 -17.37 14.55
N HIS A 46 -9.83 -17.36 13.93
CA HIS A 46 -10.87 -18.36 14.19
C HIS A 46 -10.42 -19.80 13.88
N ASN A 47 -9.62 -19.99 12.82
CA ASN A 47 -9.06 -21.30 12.50
C ASN A 47 -7.75 -21.55 13.28
N GLU A 48 -7.89 -22.13 14.48
CA GLU A 48 -6.76 -22.43 15.39
C GLU A 48 -5.76 -23.47 14.85
N THR A 49 -6.16 -24.23 13.82
CA THR A 49 -5.31 -25.28 13.22
C THR A 49 -4.42 -24.75 12.08
N LEU A 50 -4.76 -23.58 11.53
CA LEU A 50 -4.05 -23.01 10.39
C LEU A 50 -2.60 -22.67 10.78
N ARG A 51 -1.65 -23.12 9.96
CA ARG A 51 -0.23 -22.82 10.11
C ARG A 51 0.22 -21.95 8.97
N ILE A 52 0.69 -20.74 9.30
CA ILE A 52 1.25 -19.78 8.35
C ILE A 52 2.72 -19.54 8.74
N PRO A 53 3.67 -19.54 7.79
CA PRO A 53 5.06 -19.20 8.08
C PRO A 53 5.17 -17.80 8.69
N VAL A 54 5.92 -17.68 9.79
CA VAL A 54 6.24 -16.40 10.43
C VAL A 54 7.77 -16.25 10.46
N PRO A 55 8.34 -15.18 9.87
CA PRO A 55 9.77 -14.94 9.93
C PRO A 55 10.27 -14.83 11.37
N VAL A 56 11.40 -15.49 11.67
CA VAL A 56 12.00 -15.52 13.02
C VAL A 56 12.75 -14.23 13.37
N HIS A 57 13.08 -13.40 12.39
CA HIS A 57 13.82 -12.15 12.55
C HIS A 57 12.96 -10.92 12.24
N LYS A 58 13.39 -9.73 12.69
CA LYS A 58 12.64 -8.47 12.53
C LYS A 58 12.95 -7.70 11.24
N ASN A 59 13.80 -8.23 10.35
CA ASN A 59 14.11 -7.61 9.06
C ASN A 59 12.97 -7.82 8.04
N HIS A 60 11.82 -7.19 8.28
CA HIS A 60 10.58 -7.41 7.50
C HIS A 60 10.73 -7.22 5.99
N GLN A 61 11.61 -6.30 5.56
CA GLN A 61 11.85 -6.00 4.14
C GLN A 61 12.39 -7.21 3.36
N LEU A 62 13.11 -8.12 4.04
CA LEU A 62 13.66 -9.33 3.43
C LEU A 62 12.58 -10.40 3.17
N CYS A 63 11.48 -10.38 3.93
CA CYS A 63 10.46 -11.43 3.92
C CYS A 63 9.13 -10.98 3.30
N THR A 64 9.16 -9.96 2.44
CA THR A 64 7.92 -9.41 1.85
C THR A 64 7.13 -10.45 1.07
N GLU A 65 7.79 -11.40 0.41
CA GLU A 65 7.13 -12.44 -0.39
C GLU A 65 6.47 -13.49 0.49
N GLU A 66 7.16 -13.95 1.54
CA GLU A 66 6.61 -14.88 2.54
C GLU A 66 5.41 -14.28 3.27
N ILE A 67 5.49 -12.99 3.63
CA ILE A 67 4.38 -12.26 4.26
C ILE A 67 3.14 -12.28 3.37
N PHE A 68 3.26 -11.91 2.09
CA PHE A 68 2.11 -11.88 1.18
C PHE A 68 1.59 -13.27 0.82
N HIS A 69 2.45 -14.28 0.72
CA HIS A 69 2.02 -15.67 0.55
C HIS A 69 1.22 -16.18 1.77
N GLY A 70 1.65 -15.81 2.99
CA GLY A 70 0.91 -16.09 4.21
C GLY A 70 -0.46 -15.41 4.23
N LEU A 71 -0.55 -14.17 3.75
CA LEU A 71 -1.82 -13.44 3.61
C LEU A 71 -2.77 -14.09 2.60
N ASP A 72 -2.26 -14.58 1.47
CA ASP A 72 -3.06 -15.32 0.49
C ASP A 72 -3.63 -16.62 1.09
N THR A 73 -2.82 -17.32 1.90
CA THR A 73 -3.27 -18.50 2.65
C THR A 73 -4.38 -18.15 3.65
N LEU A 74 -4.20 -17.07 4.41
CA LEU A 74 -5.18 -16.58 5.39
C LEU A 74 -6.50 -16.19 4.71
N ARG A 75 -6.42 -15.46 3.59
CA ARG A 75 -7.59 -15.03 2.81
C ARG A 75 -8.42 -16.21 2.34
N ASN A 76 -7.79 -17.25 1.82
CA ASN A 76 -8.48 -18.44 1.31
C ASN A 76 -9.22 -19.23 2.41
N GLN A 77 -8.87 -19.02 3.68
CA GLN A 77 -9.50 -19.66 4.84
C GLN A 77 -10.51 -18.77 5.56
N THR A 78 -10.60 -17.49 5.20
CA THR A 78 -11.45 -16.52 5.89
C THR A 78 -12.80 -16.40 5.18
N ALA A 79 -13.89 -16.35 5.96
CA ALA A 79 -15.22 -16.06 5.43
C ALA A 79 -15.25 -14.64 4.83
N HIS A 80 -15.87 -14.49 3.66
CA HIS A 80 -15.88 -13.23 2.91
C HIS A 80 -16.98 -12.30 3.45
N GLU A 81 -16.78 -11.78 4.67
CA GLU A 81 -17.59 -10.70 5.24
C GLU A 81 -17.08 -9.33 4.74
N ASP A 82 -17.99 -8.36 4.51
CA ASP A 82 -17.68 -7.10 3.82
C ASP A 82 -16.50 -6.31 4.44
N GLY A 83 -16.38 -6.27 5.76
CA GLY A 83 -15.29 -5.55 6.45
C GLY A 83 -13.90 -6.20 6.27
N VAL A 84 -13.87 -7.50 6.06
CA VAL A 84 -12.64 -8.31 5.88
C VAL A 84 -12.15 -8.21 4.44
N GLU A 85 -13.07 -8.13 3.49
CA GLU A 85 -12.69 -7.96 2.09
C GLU A 85 -11.97 -6.62 1.89
N GLN A 86 -12.39 -5.54 2.58
CA GLN A 86 -11.67 -4.27 2.56
C GLN A 86 -10.24 -4.38 3.11
N LEU A 87 -10.02 -5.18 4.17
CA LEU A 87 -8.68 -5.45 4.69
C LEU A 87 -7.78 -6.09 3.63
N PHE A 88 -8.25 -7.14 2.95
CA PHE A 88 -7.47 -7.82 1.92
C PHE A 88 -7.27 -6.97 0.66
N GLN A 89 -8.23 -6.13 0.29
CA GLN A 89 -8.07 -5.15 -0.78
C GLN A 89 -6.97 -4.14 -0.48
N ASN A 90 -6.96 -3.58 0.74
CA ASN A 90 -5.92 -2.64 1.15
C ASN A 90 -4.54 -3.30 1.17
N LEU A 91 -4.42 -4.53 1.68
CA LEU A 91 -3.18 -5.31 1.64
C LEU A 91 -2.71 -5.58 0.21
N SER A 92 -3.62 -5.85 -0.73
CA SER A 92 -3.30 -6.01 -2.15
C SER A 92 -2.74 -4.73 -2.77
N LEU A 93 -3.31 -3.57 -2.43
CA LEU A 93 -2.80 -2.28 -2.88
C LEU A 93 -1.40 -1.98 -2.33
N ILE A 94 -1.17 -2.28 -1.04
CA ILE A 94 0.16 -2.18 -0.41
C ILE A 94 1.16 -3.10 -1.13
N LYS A 95 0.77 -4.35 -1.44
CA LYS A 95 1.61 -5.28 -2.20
C LYS A 95 2.01 -4.70 -3.56
N LYS A 96 1.03 -4.21 -4.33
CA LYS A 96 1.26 -3.62 -5.65
C LYS A 96 2.22 -2.42 -5.58
N TYR A 97 2.11 -1.61 -4.52
CA TYR A 97 3.06 -0.52 -4.28
C TYR A 97 4.48 -1.05 -4.04
N ILE A 98 4.66 -2.05 -3.17
CA ILE A 98 5.97 -2.68 -2.89
C ILE A 98 6.55 -3.29 -4.17
N ASP A 99 5.76 -4.06 -4.93
CA ASP A 99 6.18 -4.67 -6.18
C ASP A 99 6.62 -3.62 -7.21
N ARG A 100 5.96 -2.46 -7.23
CA ARG A 100 6.38 -1.31 -8.06
C ARG A 100 7.71 -0.73 -7.58
N GLN A 101 7.93 -0.59 -6.28
CA GLN A 101 9.21 -0.10 -5.75
C GLN A 101 10.35 -1.07 -6.05
N LYS A 102 10.13 -2.39 -5.92
CA LYS A 102 11.13 -3.43 -6.27
C LYS A 102 11.59 -3.31 -7.73
N LYS A 103 10.67 -3.03 -8.66
CA LYS A 103 11.02 -2.82 -10.09
C LYS A 103 11.91 -1.61 -10.33
N ARG A 104 11.89 -0.61 -9.45
CA ARG A 104 12.71 0.61 -9.54
C ARG A 104 14.16 0.41 -9.10
N CYS A 105 14.47 -0.65 -8.35
CA CYS A 105 15.81 -0.91 -7.83
C CYS A 105 16.89 -0.99 -8.93
N GLY A 106 16.53 -1.47 -10.13
CA GLY A 106 17.44 -1.60 -11.27
C GLY A 106 17.08 -0.72 -12.46
N GLU A 107 16.15 0.22 -12.31
CA GLU A 107 15.63 1.04 -13.42
C GLU A 107 16.70 1.99 -13.96
N GLU A 108 17.55 2.53 -13.10
CA GLU A 108 18.53 3.54 -13.47
C GLU A 108 19.97 3.07 -13.26
N ARG A 109 20.79 3.22 -14.31
CA ARG A 109 22.24 2.99 -14.24
C ARG A 109 22.95 4.30 -13.89
N ARG A 110 23.66 4.29 -12.77
CA ARG A 110 24.38 5.45 -12.21
C ARG A 110 25.90 5.25 -12.28
N LYS A 111 26.66 6.32 -12.03
CA LYS A 111 28.14 6.24 -11.96
C LYS A 111 28.58 5.46 -10.73
N VAL A 112 29.78 4.88 -10.79
CA VAL A 112 30.37 4.07 -9.69
C VAL A 112 30.34 4.81 -8.35
N LYS A 113 30.68 6.10 -8.31
CA LYS A 113 30.62 6.89 -7.06
C LYS A 113 29.24 6.83 -6.41
N GLN A 114 28.17 7.07 -7.17
CA GLN A 114 26.80 7.06 -6.65
C GLN A 114 26.38 5.68 -6.16
N PHE A 115 26.84 4.62 -6.83
CA PHE A 115 26.63 3.26 -6.37
C PHE A 115 27.37 2.97 -5.06
N LEU A 116 28.62 3.42 -4.92
CA LEU A 116 29.39 3.26 -3.69
C LEU A 116 28.79 4.06 -2.52
N ASP A 117 28.29 5.27 -2.77
CA ASP A 117 27.56 6.07 -1.78
C ASP A 117 26.32 5.28 -1.28
N TYR A 118 25.52 4.72 -2.20
CA TYR A 118 24.37 3.88 -1.86
C TYR A 118 24.76 2.58 -1.12
N LEU A 119 25.86 1.95 -1.52
CA LEU A 119 26.38 0.74 -0.86
C LEU A 119 26.83 1.04 0.57
N GLN A 120 27.45 2.20 0.81
CA GLN A 120 27.86 2.61 2.15
C GLN A 120 26.64 2.82 3.06
N GLU A 121 25.58 3.45 2.56
CA GLU A 121 24.30 3.59 3.29
C GLU A 121 23.70 2.22 3.61
N PHE A 122 23.67 1.31 2.64
CA PHE A 122 23.18 -0.07 2.83
C PHE A 122 23.95 -0.84 3.91
N LEU A 123 25.29 -0.81 3.87
CA LEU A 123 26.13 -1.44 4.89
C LEU A 123 25.95 -0.79 6.26
N GLY A 124 25.72 0.53 6.30
CA GLY A 124 25.37 1.26 7.52
C GLY A 124 24.11 0.70 8.17
N ILE A 125 23.03 0.54 7.40
CA ILE A 125 21.76 -0.04 7.87
C ILE A 125 21.96 -1.45 8.41
N ILE A 126 22.71 -2.31 7.70
CA ILE A 126 23.03 -3.66 8.19
C ILE A 126 23.75 -3.60 9.53
N ASN A 127 24.73 -2.72 9.67
CA ASN A 127 25.52 -2.63 10.89
C ASN A 127 24.73 -2.07 12.09
N THR A 128 23.77 -1.17 11.86
CA THR A 128 23.07 -0.46 12.96
C THR A 128 21.68 -1.00 13.27
N GLU A 129 20.94 -1.47 12.26
CA GLU A 129 19.53 -1.85 12.41
C GLU A 129 19.32 -3.36 12.43
N TRP A 130 20.17 -4.13 11.74
CA TRP A 130 19.98 -5.57 11.68
C TRP A 130 20.58 -6.22 12.92
N THR A 131 19.77 -7.02 13.61
CA THR A 131 20.27 -7.91 14.65
C THR A 131 21.02 -9.05 13.96
N MET A 132 22.34 -8.91 13.84
CA MET A 132 23.19 -9.90 13.16
C MET A 132 23.46 -11.15 14.01
N GLU A 133 23.08 -11.14 15.29
CA GLU A 133 23.29 -12.24 16.22
C GLU A 133 21.94 -12.95 16.49
N SER A 134 21.91 -14.26 16.23
CA SER A 134 20.85 -15.20 16.61
C SER A 134 21.48 -16.37 17.35
#